data_AF-A0A7S4MSM9-F1
#
_entry.id   AF-A0A7S4MSM9-F1
#
_cell.length_a   1.000
_cell.length_b   1.000
_cell.length_c   1.000
_cell.angle_alpha   90.00
_cell.angle_beta   90.00
_cell.angle_gamma   90.00
#
_symmetry.space_group_name_H-M   'P 1'
#
loop_
_entity.id
_entity.type
_entity.pdbx_description
1 polymer ?
#
loop_
_entity_poly.entity_id
_entity_poly.type
_entity_poly.pdbx_seq_one_letter_code
_entity_poly.pdbx_strand_id
1 'polypeptide(L)'
;CGVTQHNVIAHKALGWFDPAEQVDEDFAIFLSILTQNQDAFQNGAAFPDWGYSCGESNASEMAHWPPFTLAYAEYFLNKCGNVPGNWTTDCQQLVSFIFGVVSHQVADVLWHDL
;
A
#
# COMPACT_ATOMS: atom_id res chain seq x y z
N CYS A 1 -12.21 -11.87 3.05
CA CYS A 1 -12.50 -10.43 3.05
C CYS A 1 -12.93 -10.06 1.62
N GLY A 2 -13.06 -8.79 1.26
CA GLY A 2 -13.27 -8.42 -0.15
C GLY A 2 -12.82 -6.99 -0.44
N VAL A 3 -12.51 -6.72 -1.72
CA VAL A 3 -11.94 -5.47 -2.26
C VAL A 3 -12.36 -4.18 -1.52
N THR A 4 -13.66 -3.95 -1.37
CA THR A 4 -14.17 -2.70 -0.76
C THR A 4 -13.82 -2.57 0.72
N GLN A 5 -13.79 -3.68 1.46
CA GLN A 5 -13.46 -3.68 2.89
C GLN A 5 -12.00 -3.25 3.12
N HIS A 6 -11.06 -3.76 2.31
CA HIS A 6 -9.65 -3.37 2.40
C HIS A 6 -9.43 -1.89 2.11
N ASN A 7 -10.14 -1.32 1.14
CA ASN A 7 -10.09 0.12 0.86
C ASN A 7 -10.60 0.95 2.05
N VAL A 8 -11.69 0.52 2.69
CA VAL A 8 -12.24 1.22 3.87
C VAL A 8 -11.25 1.18 5.04
N ILE A 9 -10.63 0.02 5.29
CA ILE A 9 -9.63 -0.13 6.35
C ILE A 9 -8.41 0.76 6.08
N ALA A 10 -7.82 0.66 4.88
CA ALA A 10 -6.65 1.43 4.49
C ALA A 10 -6.91 2.94 4.56
N HIS A 11 -8.04 3.41 4.01
CA HIS A 11 -8.39 4.82 4.04
C HIS A 11 -8.62 5.34 5.46
N LYS A 12 -9.31 4.58 6.31
CA LYS A 12 -9.53 4.98 7.71
C LYS A 12 -8.24 5.01 8.51
N ALA A 13 -7.31 4.09 8.27
CA ALA A 13 -6.03 4.05 8.97
C ALA A 13 -5.24 5.36 8.83
N LEU A 14 -5.29 6.01 7.65
CA LEU A 14 -4.64 7.30 7.44
C LEU A 14 -5.16 8.41 8.38
N GLY A 15 -6.46 8.39 8.69
CA GLY A 15 -7.07 9.35 9.61
C GLY A 15 -6.73 9.13 11.09
N TRP A 16 -6.03 8.05 11.43
CA TRP A 16 -5.57 7.76 12.79
C TRP A 16 -4.15 8.27 13.05
N PHE A 17 -3.47 8.75 12.00
CA PHE A 17 -2.15 9.34 12.12
C PHE A 17 -2.26 10.86 12.21
N ASP A 18 -1.85 11.44 13.33
CA ASP A 18 -1.73 12.90 13.49
C ASP A 18 -0.30 13.36 13.16
N PRO A 19 -0.08 14.17 12.11
CA PRO A 19 1.24 14.73 11.82
C PRO A 19 1.79 15.58 12.97
N ALA A 20 0.94 16.21 13.79
CA ALA A 20 1.36 17.06 14.90
C ALA A 20 1.88 16.27 16.11
N GLU A 21 1.51 15.00 16.23
CA GLU A 21 2.01 14.10 17.27
C GLU A 21 3.30 13.38 16.84
N GLN A 22 3.70 13.49 15.57
CA GLN A 22 4.80 12.74 14.98
C GLN A 22 6.03 13.64 14.82
N VAL A 23 7.15 13.22 15.41
CA VAL A 23 8.42 14.01 15.42
C VAL A 23 9.34 13.69 14.24
N ASP A 24 8.95 12.76 13.38
CA ASP A 24 9.76 12.24 12.27
C ASP A 24 9.38 12.91 10.94
N GLU A 25 10.35 13.58 10.31
CA GLU A 25 10.19 14.26 9.02
C GLU A 25 9.80 13.28 7.89
N ASP A 26 10.38 12.07 7.90
CA ASP A 26 10.06 11.05 6.90
C ASP A 26 8.62 10.59 7.05
N PHE A 27 8.14 10.43 8.30
CA PHE A 27 6.75 10.08 8.56
C PHE A 27 5.78 11.10 7.97
N ALA A 28 6.05 12.39 8.18
CA ALA A 28 5.22 13.47 7.63
C ALA A 28 5.24 13.47 6.09
N ILE A 29 6.39 13.19 5.47
CA ILE A 29 6.52 13.04 4.02
C ILE A 29 5.68 11.89 3.50
N PHE A 30 5.78 10.70 4.10
CA PHE A 30 4.98 9.54 3.69
C PHE A 30 3.48 9.79 3.88
N LEU A 31 3.05 10.29 5.05
CA LEU A 31 1.63 10.58 5.29
C LEU A 31 1.07 11.57 4.26
N SER A 32 1.85 12.59 3.90
CA SER A 32 1.52 13.55 2.85
C SER A 32 1.39 12.88 1.48
N ILE A 33 2.34 12.04 1.09
CA ILE A 33 2.32 11.29 -0.18
C ILE A 33 1.08 10.37 -0.25
N LEU A 34 0.82 9.59 0.80
CA LEU A 34 -0.32 8.67 0.85
C LEU A 34 -1.66 9.40 0.80
N THR A 35 -1.76 10.55 1.46
CA THR A 35 -2.97 11.38 1.45
C THR A 35 -3.22 12.03 0.09
N GLN A 36 -2.17 12.42 -0.63
CA GLN A 36 -2.30 13.05 -1.95
C GLN A 36 -2.49 12.06 -3.11
N ASN A 37 -2.10 10.79 -2.95
CA ASN A 37 -2.17 9.76 -3.98
C ASN A 37 -3.16 8.64 -3.61
N GLN A 38 -4.38 9.04 -3.22
CA GLN A 38 -5.43 8.11 -2.77
C GLN A 38 -5.86 7.11 -3.86
N ASP A 39 -5.79 7.49 -5.13
CA ASP A 39 -6.06 6.60 -6.26
C ASP A 39 -5.10 5.41 -6.27
N ALA A 40 -3.80 5.66 -6.18
CA ALA A 40 -2.77 4.62 -6.12
C ALA A 40 -2.87 3.81 -4.83
N PHE A 41 -3.05 4.48 -3.69
CA PHE A 41 -3.14 3.83 -2.38
C PHE A 41 -4.34 2.87 -2.29
N GLN A 42 -5.54 3.29 -2.70
CA GLN A 42 -6.72 2.43 -2.71
C GLN A 42 -6.63 1.33 -3.77
N ASN A 43 -6.06 1.62 -4.94
CA ASN A 43 -5.80 0.55 -5.92
C ASN A 43 -4.86 -0.51 -5.35
N GLY A 44 -3.85 -0.13 -4.58
CA GLY A 44 -2.97 -1.06 -3.86
C GLY A 44 -3.71 -1.91 -2.83
N ALA A 45 -4.56 -1.30 -2.01
CA ALA A 45 -5.35 -2.03 -1.01
C ALA A 45 -6.37 -3.00 -1.63
N ALA A 46 -6.89 -2.68 -2.82
CA ALA A 46 -7.75 -3.56 -3.59
C ALA A 46 -6.99 -4.66 -4.36
N PHE A 47 -5.69 -4.44 -4.63
CA PHE A 47 -4.95 -5.20 -5.63
C PHE A 47 -4.86 -6.70 -5.34
N PRO A 48 -4.55 -7.19 -4.14
CA PRO A 48 -4.38 -8.63 -3.95
C PRO A 48 -5.63 -9.44 -4.30
N ASP A 49 -6.83 -8.88 -4.10
CA ASP A 49 -8.12 -9.53 -4.41
C ASP A 49 -8.54 -9.45 -5.90
N TRP A 50 -7.86 -8.66 -6.73
CA TRP A 50 -8.39 -8.17 -8.02
C TRP A 50 -8.78 -9.29 -9.00
N GLY A 51 -8.01 -10.37 -9.03
CA GLY A 51 -8.00 -11.32 -10.12
C GLY A 51 -8.76 -12.61 -9.82
N TYR A 52 -9.24 -12.82 -8.60
CA TYR A 52 -10.03 -14.02 -8.25
C TYR A 52 -11.28 -14.15 -9.13
N SER A 53 -11.93 -13.03 -9.47
CA SER A 53 -13.10 -13.00 -10.36
C SER A 53 -12.74 -12.84 -11.85
N CYS A 54 -11.47 -12.61 -12.17
CA CYS A 54 -10.99 -12.28 -13.52
C CYS A 54 -10.17 -13.41 -14.17
N GLY A 55 -10.07 -14.59 -13.53
CA GLY A 55 -9.29 -15.72 -14.05
C GLY A 55 -7.80 -15.70 -13.69
N GLU A 56 -7.37 -14.76 -12.85
CA GLU A 56 -5.98 -14.53 -12.44
C GLU A 56 -5.76 -14.89 -10.96
N SER A 57 -6.39 -15.99 -10.51
CA SER A 57 -6.41 -16.36 -9.09
C SER A 57 -5.02 -16.63 -8.51
N ASN A 58 -4.11 -17.23 -9.28
CA ASN A 58 -2.74 -17.48 -8.83
C ASN A 58 -1.96 -16.16 -8.66
N ALA A 59 -2.05 -15.25 -9.62
CA ALA A 59 -1.39 -13.95 -9.52
C ALA A 59 -1.96 -13.10 -8.36
N SER A 60 -3.28 -13.20 -8.13
CA SER A 60 -3.98 -12.57 -7.00
C SER A 60 -3.45 -13.10 -5.68
N GLU A 61 -3.43 -14.44 -5.54
CA GLU A 61 -2.90 -15.12 -4.36
C GLU A 61 -1.44 -14.72 -4.09
N MET A 62 -0.58 -14.72 -5.11
CA MET A 62 0.83 -14.33 -4.97
C MET A 62 1.01 -12.91 -4.38
N ALA A 63 0.11 -11.98 -4.69
CA ALA A 63 0.19 -10.60 -4.20
C ALA A 63 -0.11 -10.47 -2.69
N HIS A 64 -0.72 -11.47 -2.06
CA HIS A 64 -0.95 -11.49 -0.61
C HIS A 64 0.31 -11.83 0.20
N TRP A 65 1.33 -12.39 -0.44
CA TRP A 65 2.47 -12.97 0.28
C TRP A 65 3.70 -12.05 0.30
N PRO A 66 4.54 -12.12 1.36
CA PRO A 66 5.75 -11.31 1.49
C PRO A 66 6.73 -11.30 0.30
N PRO A 67 6.91 -12.39 -0.48
CA PRO A 67 7.76 -12.35 -1.66
C PRO A 67 7.36 -11.28 -2.69
N PHE A 68 6.06 -11.01 -2.85
CA PHE A 68 5.57 -9.96 -3.76
C PHE A 68 5.96 -8.56 -3.26
N THR A 69 5.72 -8.27 -1.97
CA THR A 69 6.03 -6.95 -1.41
C THR A 69 7.53 -6.70 -1.34
N LEU A 70 8.34 -7.73 -1.11
CA LEU A 70 9.80 -7.65 -1.20
C LEU A 70 10.26 -7.32 -2.62
N ALA A 71 9.81 -8.09 -3.63
CA ALA A 71 10.18 -7.84 -5.02
C ALA A 71 9.72 -6.45 -5.49
N TYR A 72 8.55 -5.99 -5.03
CA TYR A 72 8.08 -4.64 -5.32
C TYR A 72 8.95 -3.57 -4.66
N ALA A 73 9.31 -3.74 -3.39
CA ALA A 73 10.18 -2.81 -2.68
C ALA A 73 11.55 -2.69 -3.35
N GLU A 74 12.14 -3.81 -3.77
CA GLU A 74 13.38 -3.83 -4.56
C GLU A 74 13.22 -3.08 -5.89
N TYR A 75 12.13 -3.33 -6.63
CA TYR A 75 11.81 -2.60 -7.85
C TYR A 75 11.69 -1.09 -7.61
N PHE A 76 10.96 -0.70 -6.58
CA PHE A 76 10.76 0.69 -6.20
C PHE A 76 12.09 1.38 -5.87
N LEU A 77 12.91 0.79 -5.00
CA LEU A 77 14.20 1.36 -4.61
C LEU A 77 15.16 1.50 -5.79
N ASN A 78 15.18 0.51 -6.70
CA ASN A 78 15.98 0.57 -7.92
C ASN A 78 15.51 1.67 -8.89
N LYS A 79 14.20 1.92 -8.96
CA LYS A 79 13.61 2.90 -9.88
C LYS A 79 13.60 4.33 -9.34
N CYS A 80 13.32 4.49 -8.05
CA CYS A 80 12.99 5.76 -7.41
C CYS A 80 14.07 6.22 -6.41
N GLY A 81 15.00 5.34 -6.04
CA GLY A 81 15.99 5.61 -5.00
C GLY A 81 15.41 5.54 -3.59
N ASN A 82 16.26 5.78 -2.59
CA ASN A 82 15.97 5.58 -1.18
C ASN A 82 15.84 6.88 -0.36
N VAL A 83 15.73 8.04 -1.02
CA VAL A 83 15.61 9.35 -0.36
C VAL A 83 14.15 9.81 -0.41
N PRO A 84 13.41 9.81 0.71
CA PRO A 84 12.05 10.31 0.78
C PRO A 84 11.95 11.78 0.34
N GLY A 85 10.85 12.15 -0.30
CA GLY A 85 10.54 13.55 -0.64
C GLY A 85 11.14 14.09 -1.94
N ASN A 86 12.11 13.42 -2.56
CA ASN A 86 12.64 13.80 -3.88
C ASN A 86 12.14 12.89 -5.03
N TRP A 87 11.00 12.23 -4.82
CA TRP A 87 10.40 11.32 -5.78
C TRP A 87 9.49 12.03 -6.78
N THR A 88 9.54 11.59 -8.04
CA THR A 88 8.58 11.99 -9.09
C THR A 88 7.16 11.57 -8.72
N THR A 89 6.15 12.13 -9.39
CA THR A 89 4.74 11.74 -9.21
C THR A 89 4.55 10.23 -9.39
N ASP A 90 5.14 9.62 -10.42
CA ASP A 90 5.07 8.17 -10.65
C ASP A 90 5.64 7.38 -9.46
N CYS A 91 6.75 7.84 -8.89
CA CYS A 91 7.36 7.19 -7.72
C CYS A 91 6.50 7.38 -6.46
N GLN A 92 5.87 8.54 -6.27
CA GLN A 92 4.91 8.78 -5.19
C GLN A 92 3.68 7.87 -5.32
N GLN A 93 3.19 7.64 -6.53
CA GLN A 93 2.12 6.69 -6.79
C GLN A 93 2.57 5.24 -6.54
N LEU A 94 3.78 4.85 -6.97
CA LEU A 94 4.31 3.51 -6.73
C LEU A 94 4.48 3.21 -5.24
N VAL A 95 4.99 4.16 -4.46
CA VAL A 95 5.11 3.96 -3.00
C VAL A 95 3.74 3.93 -2.35
N SER A 96 2.79 4.75 -2.81
CA SER A 96 1.42 4.73 -2.30
C SER A 96 0.73 3.40 -2.58
N PHE A 97 0.89 2.86 -3.78
CA PHE A 97 0.34 1.55 -4.15
C PHE A 97 0.84 0.43 -3.24
N ILE A 98 2.15 0.34 -2.98
CA ILE A 98 2.67 -0.74 -2.13
C ILE A 98 2.27 -0.59 -0.66
N PHE A 99 2.16 0.63 -0.14
CA PHE A 99 1.58 0.86 1.19
C PHE A 99 0.13 0.38 1.27
N GLY A 100 -0.65 0.53 0.19
CA GLY A 100 -1.99 -0.04 0.07
C GLY A 100 -1.97 -1.57 0.17
N VAL A 101 -1.09 -2.23 -0.60
CA VAL A 101 -0.92 -3.70 -0.57
C VAL A 101 -0.51 -4.18 0.83
N VAL A 102 0.42 -3.50 1.49
CA VAL A 102 0.82 -3.85 2.87
C VAL A 102 -0.35 -3.67 3.84
N SER A 103 -1.15 -2.62 3.70
CA SER A 103 -2.37 -2.45 4.51
C SER A 103 -3.38 -3.58 4.28
N HIS A 104 -3.48 -4.09 3.04
CA HIS A 104 -4.31 -5.25 2.74
C HIS A 104 -3.82 -6.48 3.53
N GLN A 105 -2.54 -6.81 3.43
CA GLN A 105 -1.93 -7.95 4.11
C GLN A 105 -2.11 -7.89 5.63
N VAL A 106 -1.90 -6.72 6.25
CA VAL A 106 -2.11 -6.54 7.70
C VAL A 106 -3.58 -6.74 8.07
N ALA A 107 -4.51 -6.26 7.25
CA ALA A 107 -5.93 -6.45 7.47
C ALA A 107 -6.33 -7.92 7.36
N ASP A 108 -5.72 -8.69 6.44
CA ASP A 108 -5.99 -10.12 6.32
C ASP A 108 -5.60 -10.91 7.55
N VAL A 109 -4.43 -10.66 8.14
CA VAL A 109 -4.02 -11.37 9.36
C VAL A 109 -5.08 -11.27 10.45
N LEU A 110 -5.63 -10.06 10.65
CA LEU A 110 -6.66 -9.81 11.66
C LEU A 110 -8.04 -10.42 11.30
N TRP A 111 -8.34 -10.60 10.01
CA TRP A 111 -9.65 -11.04 9.54
C TRP A 111 -9.74 -12.54 9.24
N HIS A 112 -8.60 -13.11 8.85
CA HIS A 112 -8.46 -14.50 8.43
C HIS A 112 -7.75 -15.37 9.47
N ASP A 113 -7.28 -14.79 10.58
CA ASP A 113 -6.70 -15.51 11.71
C ASP A 113 -5.55 -16.43 11.28
N LEU A 114 -4.69 -15.90 10.39
CA LEU A 114 -3.48 -16.55 9.87
C LEU A 114 -2.37 -16.63 10.91
#